data_AF-A0A0C9TAY2-F1
#
_entry.id   AF-A0A0C9TAY2-F1
#
_cell.length_a   1.000
_cell.length_b   1.000
_cell.length_c   1.000
_cell.angle_alpha   90.00
_cell.angle_beta   90.00
_cell.angle_gamma   90.00
#
_symmetry.space_group_name_H-M   'P 1'
#
loop_
_entity.id
_entity.type
_entity.pdbx_description
1 polymer ?
#
loop_
_entity_poly.entity_id
_entity_poly.type
_entity_poly.pdbx_seq_one_letter_code
_entity_poly.pdbx_strand_id
1 'polypeptide(L)' 'QTSQSFLECLRNNLLDISIDPRPYGTHSFRRGGCQYLHTVLKWPFWQICNWGRWADNFDNPGTIFKYLLSWNDNPDEER' A
#
# COMPACT_ATOMS: atom_id res chain seq x y z
N GLN A 1 0.95 -6.83 18.91
CA GLN A 1 2.05 -6.18 18.16
C GLN A 1 1.68 -4.70 18.02
N THR A 2 2.51 -3.79 18.52
CA THR A 2 2.20 -2.35 18.51
C THR A 2 2.59 -1.74 17.16
N SER A 3 1.96 -0.63 16.76
CA SER A 3 2.31 0.09 15.52
C SER A 3 3.79 0.48 15.44
N GLN A 4 4.44 0.70 16.59
CA GLN A 4 5.87 1.00 16.67
C GLN A 4 6.74 -0.19 16.28
N SER A 5 6.45 -1.39 16.81
CA SER A 5 7.20 -2.61 16.45
C SER A 5 7.11 -2.94 14.96
N PHE A 6 5.93 -2.73 14.35
CA PHE A 6 5.77 -2.86 12.90
C PHE A 6 6.62 -1.85 12.13
N LEU A 7 6.60 -0.57 12.53
CA LEU A 7 7.38 0.47 11.87
C LEU A 7 8.88 0.23 11.97
N GLU A 8 9.36 -0.28 13.10
CA GLU A 8 10.77 -0.65 13.25
C GLU A 8 11.17 -1.74 12.25
N CYS A 9 10.40 -2.83 12.15
CA CYS A 9 10.64 -3.87 11.15
C CYS A 9 10.58 -3.32 9.72
N LEU A 10 9.59 -2.48 9.40
CA LEU A 10 9.48 -1.86 8.08
C LEU A 10 10.73 -1.03 7.74
N ARG A 11 11.22 -0.23 8.68
CA ARG A 11 12.41 0.62 8.49
C ARG A 11 13.66 -0.23 8.27
N ASN A 12 13.82 -1.32 9.01
CA ASN A 12 14.94 -2.24 8.83
C ASN A 12 14.90 -2.90 7.45
N ASN A 13 13.74 -3.39 7.02
CA ASN A 13 13.57 -3.97 5.68
C ASN A 13 13.90 -2.98 4.55
N LEU A 14 13.55 -1.70 4.72
CA LEU A 14 13.87 -0.65 3.73
C LEU A 14 15.39 -0.37 3.68
N LEU A 15 16.05 -0.37 4.83
CA LEU A 15 17.51 -0.22 4.91
C LEU A 15 18.23 -1.40 4.24
N ASP A 16 17.72 -2.63 4.38
CA ASP A 16 18.30 -3.83 3.75
C ASP A 16 18.33 -3.72 2.22
N ILE A 17 17.39 -2.96 1.62
CA ILE A 17 17.34 -2.68 0.17
C ILE A 17 17.85 -1.28 -0.18
N SER A 18 18.60 -0.63 0.72
CA SER A 18 19.22 0.69 0.52
C SER A 18 18.23 1.83 0.22
N ILE A 19 17.01 1.75 0.75
CA ILE A 19 16.01 2.83 0.66
C ILE A 19 15.99 3.62 1.98
N ASP A 20 16.03 4.95 1.89
CA ASP A 20 15.86 5.82 3.07
C ASP A 20 14.48 5.57 3.69
N PRO A 21 14.39 5.09 4.95
CA PRO A 21 13.13 4.73 5.57
C PRO A 21 12.34 5.94 6.10
N ARG A 22 12.95 7.14 6.22
CA ARG A 22 12.32 8.34 6.82
C ARG A 22 10.98 8.76 6.20
N PRO A 23 10.80 8.78 4.86
CA PRO A 23 9.52 9.15 4.25
C PRO A 23 8.46 8.03 4.29
N TYR A 24 8.80 6.82 4.76
CA TYR A 24 7.90 5.67 4.71
C TYR A 24 7.29 5.36 6.09
N GLY A 25 5.96 5.30 6.12
CA GLY A 25 5.19 4.90 7.30
C GLY A 25 4.16 3.82 6.99
N THR A 26 3.25 3.58 7.94
CA THR A 26 2.16 2.60 7.79
C THR A 26 1.26 2.91 6.59
N HIS A 27 1.03 4.19 6.30
CA HIS A 27 0.26 4.60 5.12
C HIS A 27 1.00 4.27 3.82
N SER A 28 2.30 4.59 3.73
CA SER A 28 3.14 4.26 2.58
C SER A 28 3.20 2.75 2.35
N PHE A 29 3.31 1.96 3.42
CA PHE A 29 3.27 0.49 3.35
C PHE A 29 1.93 -0.01 2.77
N ARG A 30 0.80 0.47 3.30
CA ARG A 30 -0.52 0.08 2.76
C ARG A 30 -0.69 0.46 1.30
N ARG A 31 -0.16 1.62 0.91
CA ARG A 31 -0.19 2.09 -0.48
C ARG A 31 0.64 1.22 -1.40
N GLY A 32 1.94 1.08 -1.13
CA GLY A 32 2.83 0.25 -1.93
C GLY A 32 2.37 -1.20 -1.98
N GLY A 33 1.83 -1.71 -0.86
CA GLY A 33 1.20 -3.03 -0.81
C GLY A 33 0.02 -3.16 -1.77
N CYS A 34 -0.94 -2.22 -1.75
CA CYS A 34 -2.08 -2.25 -2.68
C CYS A 34 -1.63 -2.18 -4.14
N GLN A 35 -0.66 -1.31 -4.44
CA GLN A 35 -0.11 -1.17 -5.78
C GLN A 35 0.52 -2.49 -6.23
N TYR A 36 1.40 -3.10 -5.42
CA TYR A 36 2.04 -4.39 -5.73
C TYR A 36 1.04 -5.52 -5.92
N LEU A 37 0.04 -5.65 -5.03
CA LEU A 37 -1.01 -6.67 -5.15
C LEU A 37 -1.79 -6.54 -6.46
N HIS A 38 -2.07 -5.31 -6.89
CA HIS A 38 -2.78 -5.05 -8.14
C HIS A 38 -1.89 -5.22 -9.38
N THR A 39 -0.74 -4.54 -9.42
CA THR A 39 0.08 -4.43 -10.64
C THR A 39 0.92 -5.67 -10.89
N VAL A 40 1.49 -6.25 -9.83
CA VAL A 40 2.40 -7.41 -9.93
C VAL A 40 1.63 -8.71 -9.77
N LEU A 41 0.86 -8.86 -8.69
CA LEU A 41 0.14 -10.12 -8.41
C LEU A 41 -1.19 -10.24 -9.15
N LYS A 42 -1.66 -9.17 -9.82
CA LYS A 42 -2.94 -9.12 -10.56
C LYS A 42 -4.14 -9.55 -9.70
N TRP A 43 -4.11 -9.25 -8.40
CA TRP A 43 -5.24 -9.56 -7.53
C TRP A 43 -6.46 -8.73 -7.92
N PRO A 44 -7.67 -9.34 -7.95
CA PRO A 44 -8.90 -8.60 -8.20
C PRO A 44 -9.21 -7.68 -7.01
N PHE A 45 -9.92 -6.58 -7.27
CA PHE A 45 -10.19 -5.54 -6.25
C PHE A 45 -10.86 -6.07 -4.98
N TRP A 46 -11.77 -7.04 -5.09
CA TRP A 46 -12.42 -7.62 -3.91
C TRP A 46 -11.41 -8.29 -2.96
N GLN A 47 -10.38 -8.94 -3.51
CA GLN A 47 -9.34 -9.61 -2.73
C GLN A 47 -8.39 -8.59 -2.07
N ILE A 48 -8.08 -7.50 -2.76
CA ILE A 48 -7.32 -6.37 -2.20
C ILE A 48 -8.12 -5.68 -1.10
N CYS A 49 -9.43 -5.47 -1.30
CA CYS A 49 -10.32 -4.93 -0.27
C CYS A 49 -10.38 -5.83 0.95
N ASN A 50 -10.41 -7.16 0.77
CA ASN A 50 -10.34 -8.11 1.88
C ASN A 50 -9.00 -8.00 2.65
N TRP A 51 -7.86 -7.97 1.93
CA TRP A 51 -6.54 -7.77 2.53
C TRP A 51 -6.43 -6.43 3.30
N GLY A 52 -6.98 -5.37 2.72
CA GLY A 52 -7.01 -4.03 3.30
C GLY A 52 -8.00 -3.88 4.48
N ARG A 53 -8.87 -4.88 4.72
CA ARG A 53 -10.04 -4.82 5.61
C ARG A 53 -11.01 -3.68 5.26
N TRP A 54 -11.27 -3.52 3.96
CA TRP A 54 -12.25 -2.58 3.40
C TRP A 54 -13.52 -3.28 2.90
N ALA A 55 -13.47 -4.61 2.73
CA ALA A 55 -14.58 -5.41 2.22
C ALA A 55 -15.78 -5.48 3.18
N ASP A 56 -15.55 -5.36 4.48
CA ASP A 56 -16.60 -5.63 5.48
C ASP A 56 -17.69 -4.54 5.53
N ASN A 57 -17.39 -3.31 5.09
CA ASN A 57 -18.35 -2.22 5.20
C ASN A 57 -18.83 -1.64 3.86
N PHE A 58 -18.14 -1.83 2.72
CA PHE A 58 -18.46 -1.20 1.41
C PHE A 58 -18.81 0.32 1.44
N ASP A 59 -18.74 1.00 2.58
CA ASP A 59 -19.20 2.36 2.83
C ASP A 59 -18.31 3.41 2.16
N ASN A 60 -17.17 2.99 1.63
CA ASN A 60 -16.25 3.91 0.97
C ASN A 60 -15.45 3.20 -0.14
N PRO A 61 -16.09 2.89 -1.30
CA PRO A 61 -15.40 2.31 -2.46
C PRO A 61 -14.26 3.22 -2.95
N GLY A 62 -14.25 4.51 -2.60
CA GLY A 62 -13.16 5.44 -2.88
C GLY A 62 -11.85 5.14 -2.14
N THR A 63 -11.88 4.33 -1.07
CA THR A 63 -10.69 4.07 -0.25
C THR A 63 -9.62 3.32 -1.04
N ILE A 64 -9.99 2.26 -1.76
CA ILE A 64 -9.04 1.51 -2.58
C ILE A 64 -8.43 2.39 -3.68
N PHE A 65 -9.23 3.26 -4.30
CA PHE A 65 -8.73 4.18 -5.32
C PHE A 65 -7.69 5.15 -4.77
N LYS A 66 -7.82 5.64 -3.53
CA LYS A 66 -6.79 6.50 -2.90
C LYS A 66 -5.45 5.79 -2.69
N TYR A 67 -5.49 4.48 -2.48
CA TYR A 67 -4.27 3.66 -2.32
C TYR A 67 -3.70 3.20 -3.67
N LEU A 68 -4.53 3.00 -4.70
CA LEU A 68 -4.08 2.61 -6.04
C LEU A 68 -3.62 3.80 -6.89
N LEU A 69 -4.29 4.94 -6.75
CA LEU A 69 -4.08 6.15 -7.54
C LEU A 69 -3.57 7.29 -6.64
N SER A 70 -2.49 7.92 -7.08
CA SER A 70 -1.94 9.15 -6.50
C SER A 70 -2.22 10.33 -7.39
N TRP A 71 -2.35 11.51 -6.77
CA TRP A 71 -2.18 12.79 -7.47
C TRP A 71 -0.85 12.87 -8.22
N ASN A 72 0.15 12.10 -7.76
CA ASN A 72 1.53 12.16 -8.23
C ASN A 72 1.82 11.02 -9.21
N ASP A 73 0.83 10.17 -9.49
CA ASP A 73 0.98 9.11 -10.45
C ASP A 73 0.91 9.77 -11.82
N ASN A 74 1.97 9.62 -12.61
CA ASN A 74 1.97 10.08 -13.98
C ASN A 74 0.98 9.20 -14.78
N PRO A 75 -0.12 9.77 -15.33
CA PRO A 75 -1.06 8.98 -16.15
C PRO A 75 -0.40 8.40 -17.40
N ASP A 76 0.75 8.97 -17.81
CA ASP A 76 1.50 8.59 -19.01
C ASP A 76 2.69 7.66 -18.71
N GLU A 77 2.91 7.26 -17.45
CA GLU A 77 3.87 6.19 -17.16
C GLU A 77 3.27 4.83 -17.56
N GLU A 78 3.91 4.17 -18.52
CA GLU A 78 3.61 2.79 -18.87
C GLU A 78 3.81 1.89 -17.63
N ARG A 79 2.74 1.22 -17.20
CA ARG A 79 2.68 0.39 -15.98
C ARG A 79 2.61 -1.11 -16.28
#